data_AF-A0A349EDS1-F1
#
_entry.id   AF-A0A349EDS1-F1
#
_cell.length_a   1.000
_cell.length_b   1.000
_cell.length_c   1.000
_cell.angle_alpha   90.00
_cell.angle_beta   90.00
_cell.angle_gamma   90.00
#
_symmetry.space_group_name_H-M   'P 1'
#
loop_
_entity.id
_entity.type
_entity.pdbx_description
1 polymer ?
#
loop_
_entity_poly.entity_id
_entity_poly.type
_entity_poly.pdbx_seq_one_letter_code
_entity_poly.pdbx_strand_id
1 'polypeptide(L)' 'EGFGLPVLEAMRSGVPVLTTNRSSLPEVAGDAALLIDPEDVDAMTTSLERLLTDS' A
#
# COMPACT_ATOMS: atom_id res chain seq x y z
N GLU A 1 8.31 3.90 9.28
CA GLU A 1 7.74 3.90 10.65
C GLU A 1 7.03 2.58 10.89
N GLY A 2 7.16 1.98 12.08
CA GLY A 2 6.82 0.57 12.30
C GLY A 2 5.41 0.27 12.82
N PHE A 3 4.49 1.23 12.81
CA PHE A 3 3.11 1.04 13.28
C PHE A 3 2.04 1.26 12.20
N GLY A 4 2.43 1.70 11.00
CA GLY A 4 1.50 1.87 9.89
C GLY A 4 0.48 3.02 10.03
N LEU A 5 0.68 3.96 10.96
CA LEU A 5 -0.23 5.11 11.12
C LEU A 5 -0.44 5.91 9.79
N PRO A 6 0.59 6.16 8.97
CA PRO A 6 0.39 6.81 7.66
C PRO A 6 -0.55 6.03 6.72
N VAL A 7 -0.54 4.69 6.79
CA VAL A 7 -1.45 3.84 6.00
C VAL A 7 -2.90 4.05 6.45
N LEU A 8 -3.14 4.05 7.76
CA LEU A 8 -4.48 4.28 8.32
C LEU A 8 -5.02 5.67 7.99
N GLU A 9 -4.18 6.70 8.03
CA GLU A 9 -4.55 8.07 7.71
C GLU A 9 -4.95 8.21 6.23
N ALA A 10 -4.19 7.61 5.32
CA ALA A 10 -4.50 7.58 3.88
C ALA A 10 -5.83 6.85 3.61
N MET A 11 -6.02 5.67 4.20
CA MET A 11 -7.27 4.90 4.09
C MET A 11 -8.48 5.67 4.64
N ARG A 12 -8.33 6.29 5.81
CA ARG A 12 -9.38 7.15 6.41
C ARG A 12 -9.75 8.33 5.51
N SER A 13 -8.80 8.81 4.71
CA SER A 13 -8.98 9.91 3.76
C SER A 13 -9.55 9.46 2.41
N GLY A 14 -9.84 8.16 2.24
CA GLY A 14 -10.34 7.60 0.98
C GLY A 14 -9.28 7.55 -0.13
N VAL A 15 -7.99 7.66 0.23
CA VAL A 15 -6.88 7.61 -0.73
C VAL A 15 -6.45 6.15 -0.92
N PRO A 16 -6.33 5.66 -2.16
CA PRO A 16 -5.79 4.32 -2.41
C PRO A 16 -4.37 4.18 -1.87
N VAL A 17 -4.06 3.02 -1.28
CA VAL A 17 -2.74 2.78 -0.66
C VAL A 17 -2.02 1.64 -1.36
N LEU A 18 -0.77 1.91 -1.73
CA LEU A 18 0.25 0.91 -2.04
C LEU A 18 1.30 0.93 -0.92
N THR A 19 1.57 -0.21 -0.31
CA THR A 19 2.58 -0.32 0.75
C THR A 19 3.30 -1.66 0.71
N THR A 20 4.25 -1.89 1.62
CA THR A 20 5.11 -3.06 1.61
C THR A 20 4.52 -4.23 2.38
N ASN A 21 4.85 -5.45 1.97
CA ASN A 21 4.48 -6.68 2.67
C ASN A 21 5.35 -6.99 3.91
N ARG A 22 6.13 -6.02 4.41
CA ARG A 22 7.08 -6.20 5.52
C ARG A 22 6.64 -5.46 6.78
N SER A 23 7.23 -5.83 7.92
CA SER A 23 6.98 -5.21 9.23
C SER A 23 5.49 -5.31 9.60
N SER A 24 4.95 -4.32 10.30
CA SER A 24 3.55 -4.26 10.73
C SER A 24 2.57 -3.80 9.65
N LEU A 25 3.03 -3.56 8.42
CA LEU A 25 2.22 -2.93 7.38
C LEU A 25 1.12 -3.87 6.84
N PRO A 26 1.35 -5.18 6.63
CA PRO A 26 0.29 -6.10 6.25
C PRO A 26 -0.88 -6.13 7.24
N GLU A 27 -0.57 -6.12 8.54
CA GLU A 27 -1.57 -6.20 9.61
C GLU A 27 -2.43 -4.93 9.67
N VAL A 28 -1.82 -3.78 9.39
CA VAL A 28 -2.50 -2.47 9.40
C VAL A 28 -3.27 -2.25 8.11
N ALA A 29 -2.72 -2.68 6.98
CA ALA A 29 -3.34 -2.56 5.66
C ALA A 29 -4.56 -3.49 5.50
N GLY A 30 -4.50 -4.70 6.04
CA GLY A 30 -5.48 -5.75 5.75
C GLY A 30 -5.67 -5.92 4.23
N ASP A 31 -6.92 -6.10 3.81
CA ASP A 31 -7.28 -6.25 2.39
C ASP A 31 -7.55 -4.92 1.67
N ALA A 32 -7.36 -3.79 2.35
CA ALA A 32 -7.72 -2.46 1.83
C ALA A 32 -6.57 -1.75 1.08
N ALA A 33 -5.33 -2.25 1.17
CA ALA A 33 -4.19 -1.75 0.40
C ALA A 33 -3.63 -2.82 -0.53
N LEU A 34 -2.93 -2.37 -1.57
CA LEU A 34 -2.03 -3.24 -2.31
C LEU A 34 -0.72 -3.41 -1.53
N LEU A 35 -0.29 -4.66 -1.38
CA LEU A 35 0.96 -5.03 -0.71
C LEU A 35 1.97 -5.56 -1.74
N ILE A 36 3.18 -5.01 -1.75
CA ILE A 36 4.28 -5.44 -2.63
C ILE A 36 5.55 -5.78 -1.84
N ASP A 37 6.43 -6.58 -2.43
CA ASP A 37 7.81 -6.68 -1.95
C ASP A 37 8.54 -5.39 -2.31
N PRO A 38 9.13 -4.65 -1.35
CA PRO A 38 9.82 -3.38 -1.64
C PRO A 38 11.06 -3.54 -2.52
N GLU A 39 11.56 -4.77 -2.72
CA GLU A 39 12.67 -5.05 -3.63
C GLU A 39 12.20 -5.39 -5.06
N ASP A 40 10.89 -5.53 -5.29
CA ASP A 40 10.29 -5.78 -6.60
C ASP A 40 9.82 -4.46 -7.24
N VAL A 41 10.74 -3.82 -7.97
CA VAL A 41 10.50 -2.54 -8.65
C VAL A 41 9.44 -2.65 -9.75
N ASP A 42 9.37 -3.80 -10.44
CA ASP A 42 8.41 -4.02 -11.51
C ASP A 42 6.99 -4.13 -10.92
N ALA A 43 6.81 -4.90 -9.85
CA ALA A 43 5.53 -4.99 -9.15
C ALA A 43 5.08 -3.64 -8.58
N MET A 44 6.01 -2.86 -8.03
CA MET A 44 5.72 -1.50 -7.56
C MET A 44 5.22 -0.60 -8.69
N THR A 45 5.88 -0.62 -9.84
CA THR A 45 5.52 0.19 -11.02
C THR A 45 4.13 -0.16 -11.53
N THR A 46 3.88 -1.45 -11.79
CA THR A 46 2.56 -1.91 -12.25
C THR A 46 1.46 -1.61 -11.24
N SER A 47 1.74 -1.72 -9.94
CA SER A 47 0.75 -1.42 -8.90
C SER A 47 0.42 0.07 -8.82
N LEU A 48 1.41 0.95 -8.98
CA LEU A 48 1.17 2.40 -9.07
C LEU A 48 0.32 2.76 -10.29
N GLU A 49 0.64 2.19 -11.46
CA GLU A 49 -0.14 2.41 -12.68
C GLU A 49 -1.60 1.99 -12.50
N ARG A 50 -1.83 0.82 -11.88
CA ARG A 50 -3.18 0.35 -11.54
C ARG A 50 -3.91 1.36 -10.65
N LEU A 51 -3.30 1.81 -9.55
CA LEU A 51 -3.93 2.79 -8.65
C LEU A 51 -4.28 4.12 -9.32
N LEU A 52 -3.49 4.55 -10.30
CA LEU A 52 -3.70 5.81 -11.02
C LEU A 52 -4.76 5.72 -12.13
N THR A 53 -5.07 4.51 -12.59
CA THR A 53 -5.93 4.29 -13.77
C THR A 53 -7.22 3.55 -13.45
N ASP A 54 -7.36 2.98 -12.25
CA ASP A 54 -8.61 2.38 -11.79
C ASP A 54 -9.67 3.48 -11.58
N SER A 55 -10.82 3.31 -12.23
CA SER A 55 -11.91 4.31 -12.33
C SER A 55 -13.07 3.98 -11.41
#